data_AF-A0A937LSC8-F1
#
_entry.id   AF-A0A937LSC8-F1
#
_cell.length_a   1.000
_cell.length_b   1.000
_cell.length_c   1.000
_cell.angle_alpha   90.00
_cell.angle_beta   90.00
_cell.angle_gamma   90.00
#
_symmetry.space_group_name_H-M   'P 1'
#
loop_
_entity.id
_entity.type
_entity.pdbx_description
1 polymer ?
#
loop_
_entity_poly.entity_id
_entity_poly.type
_entity_poly.pdbx_seq_one_letter_code
_entity_poly.pdbx_strand_id
1 'polypeptide(L)' 'MELDAAKMIGAGLATLGFVGPGIGIGLIWAALINTVGRNPGAADAVTTTAWVSFALVEALAIFALAIALLILFG' A
#
# COMPACT_ATOMS: atom_id res chain seq x y z
N MET A 1 14.95 -24.61 15.41
CA MET A 1 13.75 -24.56 16.29
C MET A 1 13.45 -23.14 16.76
N GLU A 2 14.33 -22.45 17.50
CA GLU A 2 14.11 -21.03 17.88
C GLU A 2 14.14 -20.07 16.67
N LEU A 3 15.13 -20.22 15.78
CA LEU A 3 15.27 -19.35 14.61
C LEU A 3 14.10 -19.51 13.62
N ASP A 4 13.65 -20.74 13.37
CA ASP A 4 12.54 -21.00 12.45
C ASP A 4 11.22 -20.40 12.99
N ALA A 5 10.97 -20.54 14.29
CA ALA A 5 9.84 -19.91 14.95
C ALA A 5 9.92 -18.37 14.85
N ALA A 6 11.11 -17.80 15.07
CA ALA A 6 11.34 -16.35 14.93
C ALA A 6 11.14 -15.86 13.48
N LYS A 7 11.57 -16.63 12.46
CA LYS A 7 11.31 -16.31 11.04
C LYS A 7 9.81 -16.29 10.75
N MET A 8 9.04 -17.27 11.24
CA MET A 8 7.59 -17.32 11.03
C MET A 8 6.86 -16.15 11.69
N ILE A 9 7.21 -15.81 12.94
CA ILE A 9 6.62 -14.68 13.65
C ILE A 9 7.03 -13.35 12.99
N GLY A 10 8.32 -13.18 12.68
CA GLY A 10 8.85 -11.97 12.05
C GLY A 10 8.24 -11.69 10.68
N ALA A 11 8.06 -12.73 9.86
CA ALA A 11 7.38 -12.60 8.57
C ALA A 11 5.91 -12.19 8.73
N GLY A 12 5.21 -12.76 9.71
CA GLY A 12 3.85 -12.34 10.05
C GLY A 12 3.77 -10.87 10.48
N LEU A 13 4.69 -10.43 11.34
CA LEU A 13 4.75 -9.04 11.80
C LEU A 13 5.10 -8.06 10.67
N ALA A 14 5.94 -8.45 9.72
CA ALA A 14 6.26 -7.62 8.54
C ALA A 14 5.00 -7.27 7.72
N THR A 15 3.96 -8.11 7.75
CA THR A 15 2.69 -7.82 7.07
C THR A 15 1.90 -6.66 7.69
N LEU A 16 2.22 -6.22 8.91
CA LEU A 16 1.61 -5.01 9.48
C LEU A 16 1.99 -3.75 8.68
N GLY A 17 3.09 -3.80 7.91
CA GLY A 17 3.47 -2.73 6.98
C GLY A 17 2.43 -2.43 5.91
N PHE A 18 1.49 -3.33 5.63
CA PHE A 18 0.40 -3.12 4.67
C PHE A 18 -0.70 -2.18 5.18
N VAL A 19 -0.79 -1.91 6.49
CA VAL A 19 -1.85 -1.07 7.07
C VAL A 19 -1.79 0.35 6.50
N GLY A 20 -0.61 0.95 6.42
CA GLY A 20 -0.41 2.29 5.86
C GLY A 20 -0.87 2.39 4.40
N PRO A 21 -0.36 1.54 3.50
CA PRO A 21 -0.79 1.49 2.11
C PRO A 21 -2.29 1.22 1.94
N GLY A 22 -2.86 0.27 2.69
CA GLY A 22 -4.29 -0.03 2.64
C GLY A 22 -5.16 1.20 2.95
N ILE A 23 -4.79 1.97 3.98
CA ILE A 23 -5.46 3.23 4.31
C ILE A 23 -5.22 4.28 3.22
N GLY A 24 -3.97 4.43 2.77
CA GLY A 24 -3.59 5.42 1.76
C GLY A 24 -4.33 5.25 0.44
N ILE A 25 -4.45 4.01 -0.05
CA ILE A 25 -5.21 3.68 -1.26
C ILE A 25 -6.67 4.09 -1.10
N GLY A 26 -7.29 3.73 0.04
CA GLY A 26 -8.67 4.12 0.34
C GLY A 26 -8.88 5.63 0.30
N LEU A 27 -7.97 6.40 0.91
CA LEU A 27 -8.04 7.86 0.94
C LEU A 27 -7.84 8.50 -0.45
N ILE A 28 -6.89 8.00 -1.25
CA ILE A 28 -6.63 8.50 -2.60
C ILE A 28 -7.87 8.35 -3.48
N TRP A 29 -8.47 7.15 -3.51
CA TRP A 29 -9.63 6.90 -4.35
C TRP A 29 -10.89 7.59 -3.82
N ALA A 30 -11.07 7.68 -2.50
CA ALA A 30 -12.15 8.46 -1.92
C ALA A 30 -12.05 9.96 -2.29
N ALA A 31 -10.84 10.53 -2.27
CA ALA A 31 -10.62 11.91 -2.70
C ALA A 31 -10.94 12.08 -4.20
N LEU A 32 -10.46 11.17 -5.05
CA LEU A 32 -10.76 11.21 -6.50
C LEU A 32 -12.27 11.18 -6.77
N ILE A 33 -12.98 10.22 -6.18
CA ILE A 33 -14.43 10.05 -6.37
C ILE A 33 -15.18 11.30 -5.91
N ASN A 34 -14.82 11.86 -4.76
CA ASN A 34 -15.44 13.09 -4.26
C ASN A 34 -15.16 14.29 -5.16
N THR A 35 -13.93 14.44 -5.68
CA THR A 35 -13.58 15.54 -6.58
C THR A 35 -14.33 15.43 -7.90
N VAL A 36 -14.32 14.25 -8.54
CA VAL A 36 -15.01 14.01 -9.82
C VAL A 36 -16.52 14.11 -9.66
N GLY A 37 -17.09 13.59 -8.56
CA GLY A 37 -18.51 13.70 -8.28
C GLY A 37 -19.00 15.14 -8.10
N ARG A 38 -18.14 16.04 -7.59
CA ARG A 38 -18.46 17.47 -7.45
C ARG A 38 -18.19 18.28 -8.71
N ASN A 39 -17.17 17.90 -9.48
CA ASN A 39 -16.81 18.54 -10.73
C ASN A 39 -16.33 17.50 -11.76
N PRO A 40 -17.23 16.97 -12.61
CA PRO A 40 -16.87 15.98 -13.62
C PRO A 40 -15.81 16.47 -14.62
N GLY A 41 -15.75 17.79 -14.89
CA GLY A 41 -14.76 18.38 -15.78
C GLY A 41 -13.33 18.35 -15.24
N ALA A 42 -13.13 18.06 -13.96
CA ALA A 42 -11.80 17.92 -13.36
C ALA A 42 -11.20 16.51 -13.53
N ALA A 43 -11.97 15.52 -14.01
CA ALA A 43 -11.60 14.10 -13.97
C ALA A 43 -10.22 13.80 -14.54
N ASP A 44 -9.90 14.31 -15.73
CA ASP A 44 -8.63 14.04 -16.39
C ASP A 44 -7.44 14.65 -15.62
N ALA A 45 -7.63 15.81 -15.01
CA ALA A 45 -6.61 16.52 -14.24
C ALA A 45 -6.27 15.79 -12.92
N VAL A 46 -7.27 15.17 -12.29
CA VAL A 46 -7.06 14.52 -10.98
C VAL A 46 -6.77 13.03 -11.07
N THR A 47 -7.22 12.35 -12.14
CA THR A 47 -7.03 10.89 -12.31
C THR A 47 -5.55 10.53 -12.44
N THR A 48 -4.77 11.31 -13.21
CA THR A 48 -3.32 11.09 -13.34
C THR A 48 -2.62 11.23 -11.98
N THR A 49 -2.96 12.28 -11.23
CA THR A 49 -2.40 12.52 -9.89
C THR A 49 -2.77 11.41 -8.90
N ALA A 50 -4.00 10.90 -8.96
CA ALA A 50 -4.45 9.77 -8.14
C ALA A 50 -3.64 8.50 -8.44
N TRP A 51 -3.41 8.16 -9.71
CA TRP A 51 -2.61 7.00 -10.08
C TRP A 51 -1.15 7.12 -9.67
N VAL A 52 -0.54 8.31 -9.81
CA VAL A 52 0.83 8.56 -9.33
C VAL A 52 0.90 8.40 -7.81
N SER A 53 -0.07 8.97 -7.08
CA SER A 53 -0.12 8.85 -5.62
C SER A 53 -0.33 7.40 -5.18
N PHE A 54 -1.19 6.66 -5.87
CA PHE A 54 -1.41 5.23 -5.65
C PHE A 54 -0.11 4.43 -5.82
N ALA A 55 0.63 4.66 -6.90
CA ALA A 55 1.89 3.96 -7.15
C ALA A 55 2.94 4.24 -6.07
N LEU A 56 3.03 5.49 -5.60
CA LEU A 56 3.95 5.87 -4.52
C LEU A 56 3.58 5.19 -3.19
N VAL A 57 2.29 5.12 -2.87
CA VAL A 57 1.79 4.43 -1.68
C VAL A 57 2.00 2.92 -1.77
N GLU A 58 1.79 2.32 -2.94
CA GLU A 58 2.00 0.89 -3.15
C GLU A 58 3.46 0.46 -3.02
N ALA A 59 4.42 1.33 -3.35
CA ALA A 59 5.83 1.01 -3.15
C ALA A 59 6.13 0.62 -1.69
N LEU A 60 5.43 1.21 -0.71
CA LEU A 60 5.58 0.86 0.70
C LEU A 60 5.03 -0.54 1.02
N ALA A 61 3.94 -0.95 0.37
CA ALA A 61 3.38 -2.30 0.53
C ALA A 61 4.30 -3.35 -0.08
N ILE A 62 4.89 -3.04 -1.24
CA ILE A 62 5.89 -3.90 -1.88
C ILE A 62 7.12 -4.08 -0.98
N PHE A 63 7.58 -3.03 -0.28
CA PHE A 63 8.67 -3.17 0.68
C PHE A 63 8.30 -4.05 1.88
N ALA A 64 7.09 -3.91 2.43
CA ALA A 64 6.60 -4.79 3.50
C ALA A 64 6.55 -6.27 3.04
N LEU A 65 6.07 -6.51 1.82
CA LEU A 65 6.08 -7.84 1.20
C LEU A 65 7.50 -8.37 1.01
N ALA A 66 8.39 -7.55 0.47
CA ALA A 66 9.77 -7.94 0.20
C ALA A 66 10.48 -8.33 1.50
N ILE A 67 10.30 -7.56 2.58
CA ILE A 67 10.86 -7.89 3.89
C ILE A 67 10.28 -9.20 4.41
N ALA A 68 8.97 -9.42 4.31
CA ALA A 68 8.35 -10.69 4.73
C ALA A 68 8.92 -11.89 3.96
N LEU A 69 9.07 -11.76 2.63
CA LEU A 69 9.64 -12.83 1.78
C LEU A 69 11.13 -13.07 2.08
N LEU A 70 11.90 -12.02 2.33
CA LEU A 70 13.30 -12.14 2.75
C LEU A 70 13.41 -12.84 4.10
N ILE A 71 12.51 -12.55 5.05
CA ILE A 71 12.50 -13.25 6.34
C ILE A 71 12.13 -14.73 6.16
N LEU A 72 11.28 -15.10 5.21
CA LEU A 72 10.90 -16.50 5.01
C LEU A 72 11.93 -17.31 4.22
N PHE A 73 12.47 -16.73 3.15
CA PHE A 73 13.21 -17.46 2.12
C PHE A 73 14.65 -16.97 1.90
N GLY A 74 14.99 -15.82 2.49
CA GLY A 74 16.38 -15.34 2.57
C GLY A 74 17.18 -16.03 3.66
#